data_AF-A0A8C3R9F8-F1
#
_entry.id   AF-A0A8C3R9F8-F1
#
_cell.length_a   1.000
_cell.length_b   1.000
_cell.length_c   1.000
_cell.angle_alpha   90.00
_cell.angle_beta   90.00
_cell.angle_gamma   90.00
#
_symmetry.space_group_name_H-M   'P 1'
#
loop_
_entity.id
_entity.type
_entity.pdbx_description
1 polymer ?
#
loop_
_entity_poly.entity_id
_entity_poly.type
_entity_poly.pdbx_seq_one_letter_code
_entity_poly.pdbx_strand_id
1 'polypeptide(L)'
;MAAATWRYRGDPDAERPAALVRFANGKLRHPDSLSFTVYRNRDTAHPRKRHRRILVSETERLCYVGHNFGSEVMKCNSLCRYFVGVLDKNSGQMEVYNAEIFNMQPLLSDNLIPDDTKDYQTKSYREKMDLCIEAFGTSKQKRALSSRRMNAVGNDIVNTAVTKAAANVIDTKGVTALMQDMAQDDVQNISAFLPPCHEDADRPEHVYKFEDILSPAEYEALQVPAAALANITAEEMAKRAEERSHCSFVLEELKFLPTDEKRRDHKARCLWFLDTLIKFSHLKVIKKKHPMGPECPHIISRKLMKNFTSLTYNDGSIQNLVSASMKAKITAYVIALALHINNFQTDLTVLQNDMKLPESRILDIAKALRLRVSKAKGVPGMENDENHKLGTLSLPLPVQKAPEGQRKRKKMS
;
A
#
# COMPACT_ATOMS: atom_id res chain seq x y z
N MET A 1 20.77 -56.85 59.72
CA MET A 1 20.44 -56.14 58.45
C MET A 1 21.53 -56.49 57.45
N ALA A 2 21.23 -57.24 56.40
CA ALA A 2 22.20 -57.46 55.34
C ALA A 2 22.46 -56.12 54.63
N ALA A 3 23.69 -55.61 54.69
CA ALA A 3 24.06 -54.39 54.01
C ALA A 3 24.14 -54.68 52.51
N ALA A 4 23.24 -54.10 51.73
CA ALA A 4 23.28 -54.23 50.28
C ALA A 4 24.51 -53.48 49.74
N THR A 5 25.34 -54.18 48.97
CA THR A 5 26.52 -53.58 48.33
C THR A 5 26.19 -53.24 46.88
N TRP A 6 26.54 -52.03 46.45
CA TRP A 6 26.31 -51.59 45.08
C TRP A 6 27.61 -51.60 44.29
N ARG A 7 27.54 -52.10 43.06
CA ARG A 7 28.65 -52.15 42.11
C ARG A 7 28.28 -51.35 40.87
N TYR A 8 29.05 -50.31 40.58
CA TYR A 8 28.90 -49.53 39.37
C TYR A 8 29.46 -50.30 38.16
N ARG A 9 28.62 -50.56 37.17
CA ARG A 9 28.95 -51.31 35.94
C ARG A 9 29.16 -50.42 34.72
N GLY A 10 28.85 -49.12 34.80
CA GLY A 10 28.95 -48.20 33.66
C GLY A 10 27.77 -48.36 32.69
N ASP A 11 28.04 -48.36 31.40
CA ASP A 11 27.02 -48.54 30.38
C ASP A 11 26.69 -50.04 30.19
N PRO A 12 25.41 -50.43 30.07
CA PRO A 12 25.00 -51.83 29.81
C PRO A 12 25.65 -52.43 28.55
N ASP A 13 25.79 -51.62 27.51
CA ASP A 13 26.44 -51.93 26.25
C ASP A 13 27.49 -50.86 25.95
N ALA A 14 28.54 -51.19 25.17
CA ALA A 14 29.62 -50.25 24.86
C ALA A 14 29.08 -48.92 24.31
N GLU A 15 29.24 -47.84 25.10
CA GLU A 15 28.77 -46.47 24.82
C GLU A 15 27.24 -46.30 24.68
N ARG A 16 26.45 -47.21 25.28
CA ARG A 16 24.98 -47.17 25.27
C ARG A 16 24.44 -47.24 26.71
N PRO A 17 24.14 -46.10 27.34
CA PRO A 17 23.47 -46.09 28.64
C PRO A 17 22.05 -46.64 28.52
N ALA A 18 21.49 -47.11 29.64
CA ALA A 18 20.12 -47.58 29.71
C ALA A 18 19.13 -46.45 29.35
N ALA A 19 18.19 -46.71 28.43
CA ALA A 19 17.19 -45.72 28.05
C ALA A 19 15.96 -45.80 28.96
N LEU A 20 15.67 -44.71 29.68
CA LEU A 20 14.46 -44.52 30.47
C LEU A 20 13.48 -43.67 29.68
N VAL A 21 12.33 -44.24 29.33
CA VAL A 21 11.39 -43.60 28.39
C VAL A 21 10.14 -43.13 29.13
N ARG A 22 9.77 -41.87 28.95
CA ARG A 22 8.53 -41.29 29.49
C ARG A 22 7.68 -40.73 28.35
N PHE A 23 6.48 -41.26 28.16
CA PHE A 23 5.55 -40.79 27.14
C PHE A 23 4.71 -39.61 27.65
N ALA A 24 4.55 -38.58 26.82
CA ALA A 24 3.73 -37.42 27.13
C ALA A 24 2.26 -37.78 27.41
N ASN A 25 1.74 -38.82 26.73
CA ASN A 25 0.33 -39.24 26.81
C ASN A 25 0.07 -40.27 27.93
N GLY A 26 1.00 -40.44 28.89
CA GLY A 26 0.85 -41.38 30.00
C GLY A 26 1.43 -42.76 29.72
N LYS A 27 0.88 -43.80 30.36
CA LYS A 27 1.40 -45.19 30.26
C LYS A 27 0.90 -45.88 28.99
N LEU A 28 1.79 -46.63 28.35
CA LEU A 28 1.43 -47.48 27.21
C LEU A 28 0.56 -48.66 27.67
N ARG A 29 -0.44 -49.03 26.87
CA ARG A 29 -1.31 -50.19 27.11
C ARG A 29 -0.62 -51.51 26.75
N HIS A 30 0.16 -51.52 25.68
CA HIS A 30 0.91 -52.68 25.18
C HIS A 30 2.36 -52.26 24.94
N PRO A 31 3.24 -52.37 25.95
CA PRO A 31 4.64 -51.97 25.81
C PRO A 31 5.43 -52.94 24.91
N ASP A 32 5.03 -54.21 24.86
CA ASP A 32 5.77 -55.27 24.14
C ASP A 32 5.66 -55.17 22.62
N SER A 33 4.68 -54.40 22.11
CA SER A 33 4.49 -54.19 20.67
C SER A 33 5.24 -52.96 20.13
N LEU A 34 6.01 -52.26 20.96
CA LEU A 34 6.77 -51.07 20.55
C LEU A 34 8.20 -51.42 20.17
N SER A 35 8.61 -51.01 18.98
CA SER A 35 10.03 -51.02 18.58
C SER A 35 10.65 -49.64 18.76
N PHE A 36 11.82 -49.60 19.41
CA PHE A 36 12.58 -48.37 19.60
C PHE A 36 13.82 -48.35 18.71
N THR A 37 14.03 -47.25 18.00
CA THR A 37 15.24 -46.99 17.22
C THR A 37 16.01 -45.84 17.84
N VAL A 38 17.29 -46.08 18.15
CA VAL A 38 18.19 -45.06 18.71
C VAL A 38 19.14 -44.56 17.63
N TYR A 39 19.13 -43.25 17.39
CA TYR A 39 20.09 -42.57 16.54
C TYR A 39 21.15 -41.86 17.38
N ARG A 40 22.40 -41.93 16.94
CA ARG A 40 23.54 -41.26 17.58
C ARG A 40 24.22 -40.28 16.65
N ASN A 41 24.78 -39.22 17.22
CA ASN A 41 25.62 -38.29 16.45
C ASN A 41 26.92 -38.99 16.00
N ARG A 42 27.35 -38.74 14.75
CA ARG A 42 28.60 -39.26 14.18
C ARG A 42 29.84 -38.49 14.65
N ASP A 43 29.69 -37.23 15.05
CA ASP A 43 30.79 -36.38 15.56
C ASP A 43 31.08 -36.73 17.03
N THR A 44 31.99 -37.67 17.23
CA THR A 44 32.44 -38.13 18.56
C THR A 44 33.60 -37.32 19.13
N ALA A 45 34.26 -36.50 18.30
CA ALA A 45 35.38 -35.66 18.71
C ALA A 45 34.95 -34.48 19.59
N HIS A 46 33.76 -33.93 19.36
CA HIS A 46 33.20 -32.86 20.20
C HIS A 46 32.56 -33.43 21.49
N PRO A 47 33.04 -33.07 22.70
CA PRO A 47 32.50 -33.57 23.97
C PRO A 47 30.99 -33.31 24.14
N ARG A 48 30.49 -32.17 23.64
CA ARG A 48 29.05 -31.80 23.71
C ARG A 48 28.17 -32.47 22.66
N LYS A 49 28.75 -33.06 21.62
CA LYS A 49 28.00 -33.73 20.54
C LYS A 49 28.04 -35.26 20.68
N ARG A 50 29.10 -35.81 21.29
CA ARG A 50 29.29 -37.25 21.52
C ARG A 50 28.11 -37.92 22.22
N HIS A 51 27.48 -37.24 23.17
CA HIS A 51 26.36 -37.76 23.96
C HIS A 51 24.97 -37.47 23.37
N ARG A 52 24.88 -36.83 22.20
CA ARG A 52 23.58 -36.54 21.57
C ARG A 52 22.95 -37.81 21.00
N ARG A 53 21.71 -38.09 21.40
CA ARG A 53 20.91 -39.25 21.00
C ARG A 53 19.47 -38.82 20.70
N ILE A 54 18.87 -39.51 19.74
CA ILE A 54 17.45 -39.39 19.40
C ILE A 54 16.85 -40.79 19.53
N LEU A 55 15.74 -40.91 20.26
CA LEU A 55 14.96 -42.11 20.40
C LEU A 55 13.68 -41.95 19.58
N VAL A 56 13.42 -42.88 18.68
CA VAL A 56 12.21 -42.89 17.85
C VAL A 56 11.45 -44.17 18.09
N SER A 57 10.13 -44.06 18.21
CA SER A 57 9.24 -45.20 18.29
C SER A 57 8.03 -44.96 17.41
N GLU A 58 7.64 -45.96 16.65
CA GLU A 58 6.46 -45.92 15.80
C GLU A 58 5.37 -46.85 16.35
N THR A 59 4.13 -46.39 16.27
CA THR A 59 2.93 -47.18 16.57
C THR A 59 2.00 -47.10 15.36
N GLU A 60 0.97 -47.96 15.29
CA GLU A 60 0.01 -47.95 14.18
C GLU A 60 -0.62 -46.58 13.89
N ARG A 61 -0.69 -45.69 14.89
CA ARG A 61 -1.40 -44.40 14.78
C ARG A 61 -0.51 -43.17 14.95
N LEU A 62 0.62 -43.29 15.64
CA LEU A 62 1.45 -42.15 16.05
C LEU A 62 2.93 -42.52 16.02
N CYS A 63 3.75 -41.60 15.53
CA CYS A 63 5.19 -41.62 15.72
C CYS A 63 5.55 -40.82 16.97
N TYR A 64 6.45 -41.34 17.78
CA TYR A 64 6.98 -40.68 18.97
C TYR A 64 8.46 -40.41 18.80
N VAL A 65 8.89 -39.20 19.17
CA VAL A 65 10.30 -38.81 19.15
C VAL A 65 10.69 -38.25 20.51
N GLY A 66 11.84 -38.68 21.01
CA GLY A 66 12.48 -38.15 22.22
C GLY A 66 13.91 -37.78 21.92
N HIS A 67 14.36 -36.65 22.48
CA HIS A 67 15.70 -36.12 22.27
C HIS A 67 16.37 -35.82 23.62
N ASN A 68 17.68 -36.06 23.74
CA ASN A 68 18.45 -35.75 24.96
C ASN A 68 19.27 -34.44 24.82
N PHE A 69 19.07 -33.70 23.73
CA PHE A 69 19.72 -32.43 23.43
C PHE A 69 18.74 -31.45 22.76
N GLY A 70 19.01 -30.15 22.85
CA GLY A 70 18.17 -29.11 22.24
C GLY A 70 17.48 -28.22 23.29
N SER A 71 16.76 -27.19 22.82
CA SER A 71 16.08 -26.21 23.69
C SER A 71 14.81 -26.75 24.35
N GLU A 72 14.24 -27.83 23.80
CA GLU A 72 13.04 -28.49 24.30
C GLU A 72 13.33 -29.50 25.44
N VAL A 73 14.60 -29.82 25.68
CA VAL A 73 15.00 -30.67 26.81
C VAL A 73 14.98 -29.88 28.10
N MET A 74 14.30 -30.43 29.10
CA MET A 74 14.29 -29.92 30.46
C MET A 74 15.74 -29.78 30.97
N LYS A 75 16.17 -28.55 31.29
CA LYS A 75 17.57 -28.22 31.66
C LYS A 75 18.11 -29.04 32.83
N CYS A 76 17.23 -29.61 33.67
CA CYS A 76 17.59 -30.51 34.76
C CYS A 76 18.31 -31.78 34.29
N ASN A 77 18.03 -32.30 33.09
CA ASN A 77 18.71 -33.48 32.55
C ASN A 77 20.21 -33.26 32.29
N SER A 78 20.64 -32.00 32.14
CA SER A 78 22.07 -31.66 31.99
C SER A 78 22.81 -31.51 33.33
N LEU A 79 22.08 -31.37 34.43
CA LEU A 79 22.63 -31.16 35.78
C LEU A 79 22.58 -32.43 36.63
N CYS A 80 21.79 -33.43 36.23
CA CYS A 80 21.61 -34.68 36.96
C CYS A 80 22.13 -35.88 36.15
N ARG A 81 22.82 -36.82 36.82
CA ARG A 81 23.17 -38.13 36.26
C ARG A 81 22.18 -39.16 36.78
N TYR A 82 21.59 -39.94 35.88
CA TYR A 82 20.64 -40.99 36.23
C TYR A 82 21.31 -42.36 36.17
N PHE A 83 20.86 -43.24 37.06
CA PHE A 83 21.32 -44.61 37.11
C PHE A 83 20.14 -45.56 37.28
N VAL A 84 20.24 -46.75 36.69
CA VAL A 84 19.31 -47.85 36.91
C VAL A 84 20.02 -48.91 37.75
N GLY A 85 19.44 -49.22 38.91
CA GLY A 85 19.92 -50.27 39.79
C GLY A 85 19.12 -51.55 39.62
N VAL A 86 19.81 -52.66 39.36
CA VAL A 86 19.23 -54.02 39.37
C VAL A 86 19.71 -54.69 40.66
N LEU A 87 18.79 -54.91 41.60
CA LEU A 87 19.07 -55.55 42.89
C LEU A 87 18.72 -57.04 42.83
N ASP A 88 19.72 -57.89 43.03
CA ASP A 88 19.47 -59.29 43.33
C ASP A 88 19.18 -59.44 44.84
N LYS A 89 17.93 -59.79 45.15
CA LYS A 89 17.45 -59.94 46.53
C LYS A 89 18.09 -61.11 47.27
N ASN A 90 18.58 -62.12 46.54
CA ASN A 90 19.15 -63.33 47.13
C ASN A 90 20.61 -63.11 47.54
N SER A 91 21.40 -62.43 46.69
CA SER A 91 22.81 -62.11 46.99
C SER A 91 23.01 -60.78 47.71
N GLY A 92 21.99 -59.91 47.73
CA GLY A 92 22.08 -58.56 48.30
C GLY A 92 22.99 -57.61 47.50
N GLN A 93 23.35 -57.97 46.26
CA GLN A 93 24.18 -57.16 45.39
C GLN A 93 23.32 -56.34 44.42
N MET A 94 23.62 -55.04 44.31
CA MET A 94 22.98 -54.13 43.36
C MET A 94 23.95 -53.74 42.25
N GLU A 95 23.59 -54.06 41.01
CA GLU A 95 24.34 -53.59 39.83
C GLU A 95 23.76 -52.27 39.34
N VAL A 96 24.61 -51.25 39.22
CA VAL A 96 24.20 -49.88 38.88
C VAL A 96 24.75 -49.50 37.52
N TYR A 97 23.85 -49.16 36.61
CA TYR A 97 24.15 -48.80 35.22
C TYR A 97 23.82 -47.33 34.96
N ASN A 98 24.58 -46.69 34.07
CA ASN A 98 24.24 -45.36 33.57
C ASN A 98 22.90 -45.38 32.85
N ALA A 99 22.10 -44.33 33.04
CA ALA A 99 20.83 -44.18 32.37
C ALA A 99 20.63 -42.78 31.79
N GLU A 100 19.92 -42.72 30.67
CA GLU A 100 19.48 -41.49 30.02
C GLU A 100 17.96 -41.46 29.95
N ILE A 101 17.36 -40.33 30.31
CA ILE A 101 15.91 -40.13 30.26
C ILE A 101 15.51 -39.49 28.94
N PHE A 102 14.60 -40.14 28.22
CA PHE A 102 13.96 -39.66 27.00
C PHE A 102 12.48 -39.35 27.26
N ASN A 103 12.11 -38.08 27.10
CA ASN A 103 10.71 -37.67 27.07
C ASN A 103 10.19 -37.80 25.65
N MET A 104 9.28 -38.75 25.41
CA MET A 104 8.71 -39.05 24.10
C MET A 104 7.48 -38.17 23.85
N GLN A 105 7.54 -37.38 22.78
CA GLN A 105 6.43 -36.55 22.32
C GLN A 105 5.86 -37.08 20.99
N PRO A 106 4.53 -37.01 20.78
CA PRO A 106 3.94 -37.43 19.52
C PRO A 106 4.30 -36.44 18.41
N LEU A 107 4.83 -36.95 17.30
CA LEU A 107 5.03 -36.21 16.07
C LEU A 107 3.69 -36.15 15.34
N LEU A 108 2.98 -35.03 15.51
CA LEU A 108 1.78 -34.73 14.73
C LEU A 108 2.24 -34.16 13.38
N SER A 109 1.77 -34.73 12.27
CA SER A 109 2.17 -34.34 10.91
C SER A 109 1.95 -32.85 10.59
N ASP A 110 1.10 -32.16 11.36
CA ASP A 110 0.84 -30.72 11.25
C ASP A 110 1.87 -29.81 11.96
N ASN A 111 2.81 -30.37 12.74
CA ASN A 111 3.77 -29.59 13.53
C ASN A 111 5.22 -29.70 13.02
N LEU A 112 5.43 -29.87 11.71
CA LEU A 112 6.73 -29.66 11.10
C LEU A 112 7.05 -28.15 11.04
N ILE A 113 7.22 -27.51 12.20
CA ILE A 113 7.94 -26.25 12.28
C ILE A 113 9.41 -26.63 12.15
N PRO A 114 10.14 -26.21 11.09
CA PRO A 114 11.55 -26.54 10.97
C PRO A 114 12.32 -25.98 12.17
N ASP A 115 13.27 -26.77 12.68
CA ASP A 115 14.25 -26.33 13.67
C ASP A 115 15.11 -25.18 13.08
N ASP A 116 14.66 -23.95 13.32
CA ASP A 116 15.17 -22.66 12.81
C ASP A 116 16.63 -22.37 13.24
N THR A 117 17.22 -23.24 14.07
CA THR A 117 18.59 -23.07 14.57
C THR A 117 19.67 -23.29 13.52
N LYS A 118 19.42 -24.12 12.49
CA LYS A 118 20.35 -24.26 11.35
C LYS A 118 20.28 -23.05 10.42
N ASP A 119 19.08 -22.53 10.19
CA ASP A 119 18.88 -21.33 9.37
C ASP A 119 19.51 -20.09 10.01
N TYR A 120 19.55 -20.03 11.35
CA TYR A 120 20.24 -18.94 12.05
C TYR A 120 21.74 -18.87 11.79
N GLN A 121 22.43 -19.98 11.49
CA GLN A 121 23.87 -19.94 11.18
C GLN A 121 24.14 -19.45 9.76
N THR A 122 23.30 -19.83 8.80
CA THR A 122 23.40 -19.48 7.38
C THR A 122 22.96 -18.04 7.08
N LYS A 123 22.13 -17.44 7.95
CA LYS A 123 21.64 -16.07 7.81
C LYS A 123 22.76 -15.03 7.86
N SER A 124 22.71 -14.07 6.94
CA SER A 124 23.61 -12.92 6.85
C SER A 124 23.55 -12.07 8.12
N TYR A 125 24.61 -11.31 8.42
CA TYR A 125 24.63 -10.37 9.54
C TYR A 125 23.42 -9.43 9.52
N ARG A 126 23.00 -9.01 8.33
CA ARG A 126 21.86 -8.13 8.12
C ARG A 126 20.53 -8.81 8.47
N GLU A 127 20.36 -10.07 8.09
CA GLU A 127 19.16 -10.86 8.41
C GLU A 127 19.05 -11.14 9.91
N LYS A 128 20.19 -11.40 10.56
CA LYS A 128 20.27 -11.53 12.02
C LYS A 128 19.86 -10.23 12.73
N MET A 129 20.30 -9.09 12.21
CA MET A 129 19.91 -7.77 12.73
C MET A 129 18.42 -7.50 12.54
N ASP A 130 17.86 -7.83 11.38
CA ASP A 130 16.45 -7.68 11.08
C ASP A 130 15.57 -8.56 12.00
N LEU A 131 15.97 -9.79 12.28
CA LEU A 131 15.30 -10.66 13.25
C LEU A 131 15.35 -10.08 14.68
N CYS A 132 16.47 -9.50 15.09
CA CYS A 132 16.57 -8.82 16.38
C CYS A 132 15.67 -7.58 16.44
N ILE A 133 15.55 -6.81 15.36
CA ILE A 133 14.63 -5.67 15.27
C ILE A 133 13.17 -6.14 15.33
N GLU A 134 12.85 -7.26 14.68
CA GLU A 134 11.52 -7.84 14.66
C GLU A 134 11.10 -8.38 16.04
N ALA A 135 12.01 -9.05 16.75
CA ALA A 135 11.75 -9.55 18.10
C ALA A 135 11.76 -8.42 19.15
N PHE A 136 12.85 -7.65 19.23
CA PHE A 136 13.15 -6.73 20.35
C PHE A 136 13.20 -5.24 19.96
N GLY A 137 13.05 -4.89 18.69
CA GLY A 137 13.13 -3.50 18.23
C GLY A 137 11.98 -2.63 18.73
N THR A 138 12.22 -1.31 18.77
CA THR A 138 11.17 -0.33 19.08
C THR A 138 10.11 -0.29 17.95
N SER A 139 8.90 0.19 18.24
CA SER A 139 7.82 0.31 17.24
C SER A 139 8.26 1.07 15.97
N LYS A 140 9.10 2.10 16.13
CA LYS A 140 9.71 2.85 15.01
C LYS A 140 10.63 1.99 14.15
N GLN A 141 11.48 1.15 14.78
CA GLN A 141 12.40 0.26 14.07
C GLN A 141 11.64 -0.88 13.38
N LYS A 142 10.62 -1.46 14.03
CA LYS A 142 9.77 -2.49 13.42
C LYS A 142 9.02 -1.97 12.18
N ARG A 143 8.50 -0.73 12.24
CA ARG A 143 7.85 -0.08 11.08
C ARG A 143 8.84 0.16 9.94
N ALA A 144 10.06 0.63 10.24
CA ALA A 144 11.09 0.82 9.23
C ALA A 144 11.51 -0.50 8.57
N LEU A 145 11.63 -1.59 9.34
CA LEU A 145 11.93 -2.93 8.82
C LEU A 145 10.80 -3.46 7.92
N SER A 146 9.54 -3.35 8.36
CA SER A 146 8.37 -3.76 7.59
C SER A 146 8.27 -3.00 6.25
N SER A 147 8.49 -1.68 6.26
CA SER A 147 8.53 -0.88 5.03
C SER A 147 9.63 -1.32 4.06
N ARG A 148 10.84 -1.61 4.56
CA ARG A 148 11.94 -2.14 3.73
C ARG A 148 11.59 -3.49 3.10
N ARG A 149 11.00 -4.41 3.86
CA ARG A 149 10.57 -5.72 3.35
C ARG A 149 9.46 -5.61 2.29
N MET A 150 8.46 -4.76 2.52
CA MET A 150 7.38 -4.51 1.54
C MET A 150 7.92 -3.96 0.22
N ASN A 151 8.88 -3.04 0.28
CA ASN A 151 9.48 -2.47 -0.91
C ASN A 151 10.35 -3.48 -1.68
N ALA A 152 11.03 -4.41 -0.98
CA ALA A 152 11.80 -5.47 -1.61
C ALA A 152 10.91 -6.51 -2.31
N VAL A 153 9.87 -7.00 -1.63
CA VAL A 153 8.90 -7.95 -2.20
C VAL A 153 8.12 -7.32 -3.37
N GLY A 154 7.76 -6.03 -3.24
CA GLY A 154 7.20 -5.27 -4.34
C GLY A 154 8.13 -5.25 -5.55
N ASN A 155 9.43 -5.07 -5.37
CA ASN A 155 10.41 -5.05 -6.46
C ASN A 155 10.59 -6.43 -7.11
N ASP A 156 10.55 -7.53 -6.35
CA ASP A 156 10.73 -8.89 -6.91
C ASP A 156 9.48 -9.40 -7.63
N ILE A 157 8.28 -9.11 -7.11
CA ILE A 157 7.01 -9.42 -7.78
C ILE A 157 6.85 -8.55 -9.02
N VAL A 158 7.17 -7.25 -8.92
CA VAL A 158 7.17 -6.35 -10.08
C VAL A 158 8.22 -6.82 -11.09
N ASN A 159 9.45 -7.14 -10.68
CA ASN A 159 10.46 -7.63 -11.62
C ASN A 159 10.04 -8.93 -12.27
N THR A 160 9.58 -9.93 -11.52
CA THR A 160 9.17 -11.24 -12.08
C THR A 160 7.95 -11.12 -13.00
N ALA A 161 6.98 -10.28 -12.63
CA ALA A 161 5.83 -9.98 -13.49
C ALA A 161 6.25 -9.18 -14.73
N VAL A 162 7.23 -8.27 -14.60
CA VAL A 162 7.80 -7.48 -15.69
C VAL A 162 8.67 -8.34 -16.61
N THR A 163 9.46 -9.30 -16.13
CA THR A 163 10.21 -10.23 -16.99
C THR A 163 9.28 -11.19 -17.71
N LYS A 164 8.23 -11.67 -17.04
CA LYS A 164 7.24 -12.57 -17.64
C LYS A 164 6.34 -11.84 -18.65
N ALA A 165 5.99 -10.58 -18.38
CA ALA A 165 5.28 -9.71 -19.30
C ALA A 165 6.18 -9.27 -20.46
N ALA A 166 7.44 -8.92 -20.22
CA ALA A 166 8.41 -8.56 -21.25
C ALA A 166 8.69 -9.75 -22.18
N ALA A 167 8.85 -10.97 -21.66
CA ALA A 167 9.02 -12.16 -22.50
C ALA A 167 7.82 -12.39 -23.42
N ASN A 168 6.59 -12.28 -22.90
CA ASN A 168 5.37 -12.48 -23.69
C ASN A 168 5.08 -11.33 -24.67
N VAL A 169 5.54 -10.11 -24.39
CA VAL A 169 5.28 -8.92 -25.22
C VAL A 169 6.39 -8.68 -26.26
N ILE A 170 7.63 -9.07 -25.97
CA ILE A 170 8.75 -9.02 -26.93
C ILE A 170 8.53 -10.02 -28.06
N ASP A 171 8.00 -11.22 -27.77
CA ASP A 171 7.66 -12.23 -28.79
C ASP A 171 6.46 -11.82 -29.67
N THR A 172 5.58 -10.94 -29.18
CA THR A 172 4.33 -10.62 -29.88
C THR A 172 4.31 -9.27 -30.60
N LYS A 173 5.07 -8.24 -30.17
CA LYS A 173 4.86 -6.87 -30.72
C LYS A 173 6.10 -6.00 -30.97
N GLY A 174 7.31 -6.45 -30.64
CA GLY A 174 8.55 -5.73 -30.98
C GLY A 174 8.76 -4.40 -30.23
N VAL A 175 10.03 -4.09 -29.95
CA VAL A 175 10.47 -2.98 -29.07
C VAL A 175 10.05 -1.58 -29.58
N THR A 176 9.76 -1.45 -30.88
CA THR A 176 9.36 -0.18 -31.50
C THR A 176 7.91 0.24 -31.20
N ALA A 177 7.00 -0.70 -30.94
CA ALA A 177 5.61 -0.39 -30.58
C ALA A 177 5.49 0.08 -29.11
N LEU A 178 6.33 -0.48 -28.22
CA LEU A 178 6.32 -0.18 -26.78
C LEU A 178 6.74 1.26 -26.46
N MET A 179 7.64 1.86 -27.24
CA MET A 179 8.05 3.25 -27.04
C MET A 179 6.97 4.25 -27.46
N GLN A 180 6.04 3.87 -28.33
CA GLN A 180 4.87 4.68 -28.68
C GLN A 180 3.75 4.56 -27.64
N ASP A 181 3.57 3.37 -27.04
CA ASP A 181 2.57 3.13 -25.99
C ASP A 181 2.90 3.83 -24.67
N MET A 182 4.19 3.92 -24.28
CA MET A 182 4.59 4.66 -23.06
C MET A 182 4.28 6.16 -23.13
N ALA A 183 4.26 6.76 -24.33
CA ALA A 183 3.84 8.15 -24.53
C ALA A 183 2.31 8.30 -24.63
N GLN A 184 1.59 7.23 -24.94
CA GLN A 184 0.13 7.19 -24.96
C GLN A 184 -0.48 6.91 -23.59
N ASP A 185 0.19 6.19 -22.68
CA ASP A 185 -0.37 5.80 -21.37
C ASP A 185 -0.66 7.01 -20.45
N ASP A 186 0.13 8.08 -20.56
CA ASP A 186 -0.12 9.36 -19.84
C ASP A 186 -1.29 10.18 -20.42
N VAL A 187 -1.60 10.01 -21.71
CA VAL A 187 -2.69 10.72 -22.42
C VAL A 187 -4.00 9.94 -22.35
N GLN A 188 -3.93 8.61 -22.46
CA GLN A 188 -5.04 7.66 -22.28
C GLN A 188 -5.59 7.70 -20.85
N ASN A 189 -4.72 7.87 -19.84
CA ASN A 189 -5.18 8.07 -18.46
C ASN A 189 -6.09 9.31 -18.32
N ILE A 190 -5.79 10.44 -18.98
CA ILE A 190 -6.59 11.68 -18.81
C ILE A 190 -8.00 11.53 -19.40
N SER A 191 -8.14 10.80 -20.52
CA SER A 191 -9.42 10.58 -21.22
C SER A 191 -10.49 9.95 -20.30
N ALA A 192 -10.12 8.97 -19.47
CA ALA A 192 -11.02 8.32 -18.52
C ALA A 192 -11.52 9.24 -17.39
N PHE A 193 -10.91 10.42 -17.23
CA PHE A 193 -11.17 11.38 -16.16
C PHE A 193 -11.78 12.69 -16.66
N LEU A 194 -12.19 12.78 -17.92
CA LEU A 194 -12.89 13.95 -18.43
C LEU A 194 -14.39 13.90 -18.05
N PRO A 195 -15.05 15.06 -17.89
CA PRO A 195 -16.52 15.11 -17.94
C PRO A 195 -17.03 14.48 -19.24
N PRO A 196 -18.25 13.89 -19.24
CA PRO A 196 -18.86 13.34 -20.44
C PRO A 196 -18.82 14.34 -21.61
N CYS A 197 -18.23 13.91 -22.73
CA CYS A 197 -18.05 14.74 -23.92
C CYS A 197 -19.06 14.30 -24.99
N HIS A 198 -19.94 15.22 -25.40
CA HIS A 198 -20.90 15.03 -26.48
C HIS A 198 -20.31 15.63 -27.76
N GLU A 199 -19.58 14.83 -28.54
CA GLU A 199 -18.87 15.32 -29.74
C GLU A 199 -19.81 15.81 -30.85
N ASP A 200 -21.03 15.27 -30.91
CA ASP A 200 -22.06 15.61 -31.91
C ASP A 200 -22.90 16.84 -31.53
N ALA A 201 -22.44 17.65 -30.56
CA ALA A 201 -23.16 18.81 -30.10
C ALA A 201 -23.12 19.97 -31.11
N ASP A 202 -24.29 20.56 -31.40
CA ASP A 202 -24.44 21.72 -32.29
C ASP A 202 -24.06 23.06 -31.62
N ARG A 203 -23.92 23.08 -30.29
CA ARG A 203 -23.57 24.27 -29.50
C ARG A 203 -22.45 23.95 -28.50
N PRO A 204 -21.53 24.89 -28.22
CA PRO A 204 -20.48 24.70 -27.21
C PRO A 204 -21.02 24.28 -25.84
N GLU A 205 -22.17 24.85 -25.45
CA GLU A 205 -22.93 24.55 -24.22
C GLU A 205 -23.29 23.07 -24.06
N HIS A 206 -23.46 22.35 -25.17
CA HIS A 206 -23.92 20.96 -25.17
C HIS A 206 -22.78 19.95 -25.29
N VAL A 207 -21.55 20.38 -25.61
CA VAL A 207 -20.37 19.50 -25.66
C VAL A 207 -20.06 18.94 -24.26
N TYR A 208 -20.09 19.82 -23.25
CA TYR A 208 -20.00 19.45 -21.84
C TYR A 208 -21.24 19.99 -21.13
N LYS A 209 -22.31 19.19 -21.07
CA LYS A 209 -23.60 19.66 -20.53
C LYS A 209 -23.44 20.06 -19.07
N PHE A 210 -24.10 21.14 -18.68
CA PHE A 210 -24.08 21.61 -17.29
C PHE A 210 -24.57 20.54 -16.31
N GLU A 211 -25.62 19.80 -16.68
CA GLU A 211 -26.23 18.74 -15.87
C GLU A 211 -25.29 17.56 -15.57
N ASP A 212 -24.32 17.29 -16.47
CA ASP A 212 -23.30 16.26 -16.28
C ASP A 212 -22.22 16.69 -15.26
N ILE A 213 -22.06 18.00 -15.08
CA ILE A 213 -21.14 18.62 -14.12
C ILE A 213 -21.84 18.76 -12.76
N LEU A 214 -23.02 19.37 -12.75
CA LEU A 214 -23.88 19.62 -11.60
C LEU A 214 -25.32 19.20 -11.94
N SER A 215 -25.77 18.10 -11.33
CA SER A 215 -27.16 17.66 -11.48
C SER A 215 -28.13 18.68 -10.87
N PRO A 216 -29.41 18.72 -11.30
CA PRO A 216 -30.38 19.68 -10.77
C PRO A 216 -30.50 19.65 -9.24
N ALA A 217 -30.50 18.48 -8.61
CA ALA A 217 -30.56 18.35 -7.15
C ALA A 217 -29.30 18.86 -6.44
N GLU A 218 -28.13 18.67 -7.05
CA GLU A 218 -26.87 19.23 -6.53
C GLU A 218 -26.86 20.75 -6.68
N TYR A 219 -27.29 21.27 -7.83
CA TYR A 219 -27.37 22.70 -8.11
C TYR A 219 -28.33 23.43 -7.16
N GLU A 220 -29.49 22.84 -6.85
CA GLU A 220 -30.41 23.43 -5.86
C GLU A 220 -29.82 23.46 -4.45
N ALA A 221 -29.08 22.43 -4.05
CA ALA A 221 -28.42 22.41 -2.75
C ALA A 221 -27.36 23.51 -2.57
N LEU A 222 -26.88 24.12 -3.67
CA LEU A 222 -25.91 25.22 -3.61
C LEU A 222 -26.51 26.58 -3.28
N GLN A 223 -27.84 26.73 -3.30
CA GLN A 223 -28.50 28.03 -3.09
C GLN A 223 -28.08 28.69 -1.77
N VAL A 224 -28.19 27.96 -0.66
CA VAL A 224 -27.88 28.46 0.68
C VAL A 224 -26.40 28.81 0.84
N PRO A 225 -25.44 27.89 0.58
CA PRO A 225 -24.03 28.19 0.79
C PRO A 225 -23.47 29.25 -0.19
N ALA A 226 -24.07 29.40 -1.38
CA ALA A 226 -23.65 30.41 -2.36
C ALA A 226 -24.24 31.80 -2.10
N ALA A 227 -25.27 31.94 -1.26
CA ALA A 227 -25.92 33.22 -0.98
C ALA A 227 -24.94 34.28 -0.45
N ALA A 228 -23.94 33.86 0.34
CA ALA A 228 -22.89 34.74 0.84
C ALA A 228 -21.99 35.30 -0.28
N LEU A 229 -21.82 34.57 -1.39
CA LEU A 229 -21.08 35.05 -2.55
C LEU A 229 -21.96 35.94 -3.45
N ALA A 230 -23.27 35.66 -3.53
CA ALA A 230 -24.21 36.42 -4.34
C ALA A 230 -24.44 37.85 -3.82
N ASN A 231 -24.29 38.06 -2.51
CA ASN A 231 -24.56 39.34 -1.83
C ASN A 231 -23.29 39.96 -1.22
N ILE A 232 -22.12 39.57 -1.72
CA ILE A 232 -20.85 40.00 -1.15
C ILE A 232 -20.64 41.52 -1.29
N THR A 233 -20.19 42.17 -0.22
CA THR A 233 -19.86 43.60 -0.25
C THR A 233 -18.41 43.83 -0.69
N ALA A 234 -18.08 45.03 -1.17
CA ALA A 234 -16.71 45.38 -1.58
C ALA A 234 -15.70 45.25 -0.43
N GLU A 235 -16.12 45.55 0.80
CA GLU A 235 -15.31 45.41 2.02
C GLU A 235 -15.05 43.94 2.36
N GLU A 236 -16.06 43.08 2.23
CA GLU A 236 -15.91 41.63 2.42
C GLU A 236 -15.05 40.99 1.33
N MET A 237 -15.13 41.48 0.08
CA MET A 237 -14.24 41.03 -1.00
C MET A 237 -12.78 41.36 -0.69
N ALA A 238 -12.49 42.58 -0.22
CA ALA A 238 -11.14 42.98 0.15
C ALA A 238 -10.59 42.11 1.29
N LYS A 239 -11.41 41.87 2.33
CA LYS A 239 -11.06 40.98 3.43
C LYS A 239 -10.79 39.55 2.97
N ARG A 240 -11.63 38.98 2.11
CA ARG A 240 -11.46 37.62 1.59
C ARG A 240 -10.22 37.48 0.70
N ALA A 241 -9.87 38.53 -0.03
CA ALA A 241 -8.64 38.58 -0.83
C ALA A 241 -7.38 38.59 0.06
N GLU A 242 -7.41 39.36 1.15
CA GLU A 242 -6.31 39.43 2.13
C GLU A 242 -6.14 38.09 2.88
N GLU A 243 -7.25 37.49 3.31
CA GLU A 243 -7.25 36.19 4.00
C GLU A 243 -6.92 35.00 3.08
N ARG A 244 -6.81 35.22 1.75
CA ARG A 244 -6.69 34.18 0.72
C ARG A 244 -7.68 33.03 0.92
N SER A 245 -8.90 33.38 1.34
CA SER A 245 -9.93 32.39 1.72
C SER A 245 -10.58 31.74 0.50
N HIS A 246 -10.42 32.32 -0.69
CA HIS A 246 -10.88 31.79 -1.97
C HIS A 246 -9.77 31.80 -3.02
N CYS A 247 -9.96 31.01 -4.08
CA CYS A 247 -9.02 30.97 -5.20
C CYS A 247 -9.06 32.27 -6.03
N SER A 248 -7.96 32.57 -6.73
CA SER A 248 -7.80 33.83 -7.49
C SER A 248 -8.86 34.00 -8.56
N PHE A 249 -9.20 32.91 -9.29
CA PHE A 249 -10.27 32.92 -10.28
C PHE A 249 -11.61 33.41 -9.70
N VAL A 250 -11.98 32.92 -8.51
CA VAL A 250 -13.24 33.30 -7.87
C VAL A 250 -13.23 34.76 -7.45
N LEU A 251 -12.11 35.24 -6.89
CA LEU A 251 -11.96 36.64 -6.49
C LEU A 251 -12.03 37.61 -7.69
N GLU A 252 -11.52 37.19 -8.86
CA GLU A 252 -11.63 37.97 -10.09
C GLU A 252 -13.07 37.98 -10.61
N GLU A 253 -13.73 36.83 -10.67
CA GLU A 253 -15.10 36.72 -11.18
C GLU A 253 -16.16 37.38 -10.29
N LEU A 254 -15.93 37.48 -8.98
CA LEU A 254 -16.81 38.19 -8.05
C LEU A 254 -16.88 39.71 -8.34
N LYS A 255 -15.83 40.29 -8.96
CA LYS A 255 -15.84 41.70 -9.40
C LYS A 255 -16.81 41.94 -10.55
N PHE A 256 -17.14 40.90 -11.30
CA PHE A 256 -17.98 40.94 -12.50
C PHE A 256 -19.28 40.17 -12.31
N LEU A 257 -19.89 40.28 -11.12
CA LEU A 257 -21.21 39.70 -10.86
C LEU A 257 -22.31 40.44 -11.65
N PRO A 258 -23.24 39.71 -12.31
CA PRO A 258 -24.38 40.31 -12.98
C PRO A 258 -25.29 41.10 -12.03
N THR A 259 -25.90 42.17 -12.52
CA THR A 259 -26.94 42.91 -11.78
C THR A 259 -28.24 42.11 -11.67
N ASP A 260 -28.56 41.31 -12.69
CA ASP A 260 -29.72 40.43 -12.73
C ASP A 260 -29.64 39.35 -11.64
N GLU A 261 -30.66 39.26 -10.79
CA GLU A 261 -30.66 38.41 -9.60
C GLU A 261 -30.50 36.92 -9.93
N LYS A 262 -31.20 36.43 -10.96
CA LYS A 262 -31.13 35.02 -11.36
C LYS A 262 -29.76 34.66 -11.91
N ARG A 263 -29.20 35.50 -12.79
CA ARG A 263 -27.84 35.28 -13.31
C ARG A 263 -26.78 35.44 -12.22
N ARG A 264 -26.97 36.35 -11.27
CA ARG A 264 -26.08 36.54 -10.12
C ARG A 264 -26.07 35.31 -9.22
N ASP A 265 -27.24 34.79 -8.86
CA ASP A 265 -27.38 33.55 -8.07
C ASP A 265 -26.74 32.37 -8.80
N HIS A 266 -27.02 32.19 -10.10
CA HIS A 266 -26.41 31.14 -10.91
C HIS A 266 -24.88 31.23 -10.91
N LYS A 267 -24.31 32.41 -11.19
CA LYS A 267 -22.87 32.62 -11.18
C LYS A 267 -22.28 32.35 -9.79
N ALA A 268 -22.92 32.80 -8.72
CA ALA A 268 -22.48 32.57 -7.34
C ALA A 268 -22.46 31.07 -6.98
N ARG A 269 -23.49 30.30 -7.36
CA ARG A 269 -23.53 28.84 -7.15
C ARG A 269 -22.39 28.14 -7.89
N CYS A 270 -22.16 28.50 -9.15
CA CYS A 270 -21.07 27.95 -9.95
C CYS A 270 -19.70 28.29 -9.36
N LEU A 271 -19.47 29.54 -8.93
CA LEU A 271 -18.23 29.97 -8.28
C LEU A 271 -17.99 29.25 -6.94
N TRP A 272 -19.03 29.07 -6.13
CA TRP A 272 -18.92 28.34 -4.88
C TRP A 272 -18.50 26.88 -5.09
N PHE A 273 -19.10 26.22 -6.07
CA PHE A 273 -18.75 24.83 -6.38
C PHE A 273 -17.35 24.71 -6.99
N LEU A 274 -16.96 25.67 -7.85
CA LEU A 274 -15.61 25.75 -8.40
C LEU A 274 -14.55 25.89 -7.28
N ASP A 275 -14.75 26.83 -6.35
CA ASP A 275 -13.85 27.01 -5.19
C ASP A 275 -13.76 25.74 -4.34
N THR A 276 -14.91 25.08 -4.13
CA THR A 276 -15.00 23.81 -3.39
C THR A 276 -14.19 22.71 -4.06
N LEU A 277 -14.29 22.55 -5.39
CA LEU A 277 -13.50 21.58 -6.16
C LEU A 277 -12.00 21.85 -6.02
N ILE A 278 -11.58 23.11 -6.15
CA ILE A 278 -10.16 23.51 -6.03
C ILE A 278 -9.64 23.18 -4.63
N LYS A 279 -10.35 23.60 -3.57
CA LYS A 279 -9.99 23.29 -2.18
C LYS A 279 -9.94 21.79 -1.91
N PHE A 280 -10.92 21.04 -2.41
CA PHE A 280 -10.95 19.59 -2.28
C PHE A 280 -9.74 18.94 -2.94
N SER A 281 -9.27 19.46 -4.08
CA SER A 281 -8.08 18.95 -4.79
C SER A 281 -6.78 19.06 -4.00
N HIS A 282 -6.73 19.96 -3.00
CA HIS A 282 -5.55 20.13 -2.13
C HIS A 282 -5.53 19.12 -0.97
N LEU A 283 -6.64 18.41 -0.72
CA LEU A 283 -6.73 17.38 0.31
C LEU A 283 -6.11 16.07 -0.17
N LYS A 284 -4.84 15.82 0.20
CA LYS A 284 -4.17 14.57 -0.17
C LYS A 284 -4.88 13.34 0.41
N VAL A 285 -5.00 13.27 1.73
CA VAL A 285 -5.62 12.14 2.46
C VAL A 285 -6.82 12.65 3.25
N ILE A 286 -7.98 12.05 3.02
CA ILE A 286 -9.24 12.46 3.65
C ILE A 286 -9.51 11.57 4.87
N LYS A 287 -9.28 12.15 6.06
CA LYS A 287 -9.49 11.48 7.34
C LYS A 287 -10.86 11.74 7.97
N LYS A 288 -11.52 12.83 7.55
CA LYS A 288 -12.79 13.29 8.12
C LYS A 288 -13.95 12.87 7.23
N LYS A 289 -15.09 12.53 7.84
CA LYS A 289 -16.35 12.22 7.14
C LYS A 289 -16.89 13.42 6.33
N HIS A 290 -16.61 14.64 6.79
CA HIS A 290 -17.00 15.90 6.14
C HIS A 290 -15.74 16.74 5.85
N PRO A 291 -15.06 16.52 4.72
CA PRO A 291 -13.79 17.18 4.41
C PRO A 291 -13.90 18.68 4.21
N MET A 292 -15.05 19.15 3.71
CA MET A 292 -15.31 20.56 3.38
C MET A 292 -15.98 21.36 4.51
N GLY A 293 -16.15 20.77 5.70
CA GLY A 293 -16.81 21.41 6.85
C GLY A 293 -18.34 21.29 6.81
N PRO A 294 -19.03 21.83 7.85
CA PRO A 294 -20.48 21.73 8.02
C PRO A 294 -21.27 22.57 7.02
N GLU A 295 -20.69 23.66 6.51
CA GLU A 295 -21.30 24.56 5.51
C GLU A 295 -21.49 23.90 4.15
N CYS A 296 -20.79 22.79 3.87
CA CYS A 296 -20.91 22.07 2.61
C CYS A 296 -22.13 21.12 2.65
N PRO A 297 -23.10 21.27 1.73
CA PRO A 297 -24.25 20.39 1.68
C PRO A 297 -23.86 18.92 1.55
N HIS A 298 -24.56 18.02 2.27
CA HIS A 298 -24.23 16.60 2.29
C HIS A 298 -24.25 15.97 0.88
N ILE A 299 -25.15 16.41 -0.01
CA ILE A 299 -25.21 15.90 -1.39
C ILE A 299 -23.92 16.22 -2.17
N ILE A 300 -23.37 17.42 -1.99
CA ILE A 300 -22.11 17.85 -2.61
C ILE A 300 -20.93 17.09 -2.01
N SER A 301 -20.85 17.00 -0.67
CA SER A 301 -19.81 16.21 0.00
C SER A 301 -19.81 14.75 -0.49
N ARG A 302 -20.99 14.14 -0.65
CA ARG A 302 -21.13 12.78 -1.22
C ARG A 302 -20.63 12.71 -2.65
N LYS A 303 -20.97 13.68 -3.52
CA LYS A 303 -20.47 13.76 -4.91
C LYS A 303 -18.94 13.82 -4.92
N LEU A 304 -18.35 14.67 -4.08
CA LEU A 304 -16.90 14.85 -4.03
C LEU A 304 -16.17 13.55 -3.67
N MET A 305 -16.61 12.91 -2.58
CA MET A 305 -16.04 11.65 -2.12
C MET A 305 -16.22 10.53 -3.15
N LYS A 306 -17.41 10.40 -3.76
CA LYS A 306 -17.70 9.33 -4.71
C LYS A 306 -16.93 9.48 -6.02
N ASN A 307 -16.82 10.70 -6.56
CA ASN A 307 -16.36 10.91 -7.93
C ASN A 307 -14.90 11.31 -8.03
N PHE A 308 -14.31 11.88 -6.97
CA PHE A 308 -12.98 12.49 -7.00
C PHE A 308 -12.03 11.94 -5.93
N THR A 309 -12.29 10.73 -5.40
CA THR A 309 -11.35 10.03 -4.51
C THR A 309 -11.16 8.59 -4.95
N SER A 310 -9.99 8.05 -4.62
CA SER A 310 -9.66 6.63 -4.73
C SER A 310 -9.39 6.07 -3.34
N LEU A 311 -9.79 4.82 -3.09
CA LEU A 311 -9.43 4.11 -1.87
C LEU A 311 -7.95 3.73 -1.90
N THR A 312 -7.26 3.94 -0.77
CA THR A 312 -5.88 3.52 -0.55
C THR A 312 -5.78 2.79 0.78
N TYR A 313 -4.93 1.77 0.85
CA TYR A 313 -4.63 1.08 2.10
C TYR A 313 -3.32 1.61 2.67
N ASN A 314 -3.40 2.40 3.75
CA ASN A 314 -2.25 2.98 4.42
C ASN A 314 -2.40 2.81 5.94
N ASP A 315 -1.29 2.53 6.63
CA ASP A 315 -1.25 2.39 8.09
C ASP A 315 -2.30 1.41 8.68
N GLY A 316 -2.58 0.31 7.96
CA GLY A 316 -3.54 -0.70 8.43
C GLY A 316 -5.01 -0.30 8.30
N SER A 317 -5.32 0.81 7.61
CA SER A 317 -6.68 1.32 7.42
C SER A 317 -6.96 1.71 5.97
N ILE A 318 -8.19 1.51 5.52
CA ILE A 318 -8.66 1.99 4.22
C ILE A 318 -9.00 3.47 4.37
N GLN A 319 -8.40 4.32 3.54
CA GLN A 319 -8.59 5.77 3.54
C GLN A 319 -8.90 6.28 2.13
N ASN A 320 -9.61 7.41 2.04
CA ASN A 320 -9.85 8.09 0.76
C ASN A 320 -8.67 9.02 0.45
N LEU A 321 -8.19 8.95 -0.79
CA LEU A 321 -7.06 9.74 -1.31
C LEU A 321 -7.49 10.48 -2.57
N VAL A 322 -7.10 11.76 -2.66
CA VAL A 322 -7.11 12.48 -3.94
C VAL A 322 -5.77 12.20 -4.63
N SER A 323 -5.76 11.18 -5.48
CA SER A 323 -4.60 10.81 -6.29
C SER A 323 -4.28 11.87 -7.35
N ALA A 324 -3.13 11.73 -8.04
CA ALA A 324 -2.79 12.62 -9.16
C ALA A 324 -3.81 12.54 -10.31
N SER A 325 -4.37 11.35 -10.58
CA SER A 325 -5.44 11.18 -11.57
C SER A 325 -6.75 11.83 -11.12
N MET A 326 -7.12 11.70 -9.85
CA MET A 326 -8.29 12.41 -9.31
C MET A 326 -8.09 13.93 -9.32
N LYS A 327 -6.88 14.42 -9.06
CA LYS A 327 -6.55 15.85 -9.21
C LYS A 327 -6.75 16.31 -10.65
N ALA A 328 -6.29 15.54 -11.63
CA ALA A 328 -6.51 15.84 -13.05
C ALA A 328 -8.01 15.82 -13.42
N LYS A 329 -8.78 14.87 -12.89
CA LYS A 329 -10.24 14.81 -13.03
C LYS A 329 -10.90 16.09 -12.50
N ILE A 330 -10.54 16.50 -11.28
CA ILE A 330 -11.05 17.72 -10.66
C ILE A 330 -10.72 18.92 -11.54
N THR A 331 -9.49 19.04 -12.04
CA THR A 331 -9.09 20.13 -12.95
C THR A 331 -9.95 20.16 -14.21
N ALA A 332 -10.24 19.00 -14.81
CA ALA A 332 -11.10 18.95 -15.99
C ALA A 332 -12.52 19.47 -15.71
N TYR A 333 -13.09 19.10 -14.55
CA TYR A 333 -14.39 19.60 -14.09
C TYR A 333 -14.35 21.11 -13.75
N VAL A 334 -13.26 21.59 -13.15
CA VAL A 334 -13.05 23.02 -12.86
C VAL A 334 -13.01 23.83 -14.16
N ILE A 335 -12.25 23.39 -15.16
CA ILE A 335 -12.20 24.06 -16.47
C ILE A 335 -13.57 24.03 -17.14
N ALA A 336 -14.25 22.88 -17.15
CA ALA A 336 -15.58 22.78 -17.75
C ALA A 336 -16.60 23.72 -17.09
N LEU A 337 -16.57 23.84 -15.76
CA LEU A 337 -17.43 24.76 -15.04
C LEU A 337 -17.05 26.23 -15.30
N ALA A 338 -15.76 26.55 -15.35
CA ALA A 338 -15.29 27.89 -15.68
C ALA A 338 -15.71 28.33 -17.10
N LEU A 339 -15.77 27.40 -18.06
CA LEU A 339 -16.32 27.66 -19.40
C LEU A 339 -17.81 28.05 -19.33
N HIS A 340 -18.62 27.38 -18.51
CA HIS A 340 -20.03 27.77 -18.31
C HIS A 340 -20.18 29.13 -17.63
N ILE A 341 -19.23 29.53 -16.78
CA ILE A 341 -19.24 30.84 -16.10
C ILE A 341 -18.88 31.97 -17.08
N ASN A 342 -17.90 31.75 -17.97
CA ASN A 342 -17.29 32.79 -18.81
C ASN A 342 -17.56 32.59 -20.31
N ASN A 343 -18.80 32.32 -20.70
CA ASN A 343 -19.23 32.23 -22.11
C ASN A 343 -18.32 31.34 -22.99
N PHE A 344 -17.92 30.18 -22.48
CA PHE A 344 -17.08 29.17 -23.15
C PHE A 344 -15.65 29.61 -23.45
N GLN A 345 -15.13 30.56 -22.66
CA GLN A 345 -13.73 30.96 -22.66
C GLN A 345 -13.22 31.17 -21.24
N THR A 346 -12.04 30.66 -20.89
CA THR A 346 -11.49 30.81 -19.54
C THR A 346 -9.98 30.99 -19.56
N ASP A 347 -9.43 31.69 -18.57
CA ASP A 347 -8.00 31.87 -18.40
C ASP A 347 -7.37 30.66 -17.69
N LEU A 348 -6.62 29.88 -18.47
CA LEU A 348 -5.94 28.70 -17.97
C LEU A 348 -4.76 29.05 -17.07
N THR A 349 -4.14 30.23 -17.19
CA THR A 349 -3.02 30.64 -16.34
C THR A 349 -3.51 30.88 -14.90
N VAL A 350 -4.66 31.54 -14.73
CA VAL A 350 -5.26 31.77 -13.41
C VAL A 350 -5.64 30.43 -12.74
N LEU A 351 -6.33 29.55 -13.49
CA LEU A 351 -6.72 28.22 -12.99
C LEU A 351 -5.50 27.32 -12.71
N GLN A 352 -4.41 27.44 -13.46
CA GLN A 352 -3.16 26.72 -13.21
C GLN A 352 -2.59 27.06 -11.83
N ASN A 353 -2.53 28.35 -11.53
CA ASN A 353 -1.99 28.87 -10.28
C ASN A 353 -2.85 28.41 -9.09
N ASP A 354 -4.18 28.50 -9.21
CA ASP A 354 -5.12 28.03 -8.19
C ASP A 354 -5.02 26.50 -7.96
N MET A 355 -4.88 25.72 -9.03
CA MET A 355 -4.74 24.27 -8.96
C MET A 355 -3.35 23.81 -8.53
N LYS A 356 -2.36 24.71 -8.50
CA LYS A 356 -0.94 24.40 -8.24
C LYS A 356 -0.47 23.25 -9.14
N LEU A 357 -0.64 23.43 -10.44
CA LEU A 357 -0.24 22.47 -11.47
C LEU A 357 0.90 23.02 -12.32
N PRO A 358 1.75 22.15 -12.88
CA PRO A 358 2.69 22.58 -13.91
C PRO A 358 1.90 22.96 -15.17
N GLU A 359 2.41 23.97 -15.89
CA GLU A 359 1.80 24.52 -17.10
C GLU A 359 1.52 23.45 -18.17
N SER A 360 2.44 22.50 -18.37
CA SER A 360 2.24 21.39 -19.29
C SER A 360 0.97 20.60 -18.95
N ARG A 361 0.74 20.32 -17.66
CA ARG A 361 -0.38 19.47 -17.22
C ARG A 361 -1.73 20.12 -17.45
N ILE A 362 -1.88 21.42 -17.18
CA ILE A 362 -3.16 22.09 -17.44
C ILE A 362 -3.44 22.20 -18.95
N LEU A 363 -2.40 22.40 -19.76
CA LEU A 363 -2.55 22.44 -21.21
C LEU A 363 -2.90 21.07 -21.79
N ASP A 364 -2.35 19.99 -21.25
CA ASP A 364 -2.69 18.64 -21.69
C ASP A 364 -4.14 18.29 -21.33
N ILE A 365 -4.61 18.72 -20.15
CA ILE A 365 -6.04 18.59 -19.78
C ILE A 365 -6.92 19.45 -20.69
N ALA A 366 -6.53 20.69 -20.99
CA ALA A 366 -7.28 21.57 -21.89
C ALA A 366 -7.37 21.00 -23.33
N LYS A 367 -6.27 20.42 -23.84
CA LYS A 367 -6.28 19.72 -25.13
C LYS A 367 -7.16 18.47 -25.10
N ALA A 368 -7.12 17.71 -23.99
CA ALA A 368 -7.98 16.55 -23.79
C ALA A 368 -9.46 16.94 -23.78
N LEU A 369 -9.79 18.12 -23.21
CA LEU A 369 -11.10 18.76 -23.26
C LEU A 369 -11.46 19.40 -24.62
N ARG A 370 -10.66 19.17 -25.67
CA ARG A 370 -10.87 19.73 -27.01
C ARG A 370 -10.92 21.27 -27.05
N LEU A 371 -10.22 21.95 -26.14
CA LEU A 371 -10.16 23.41 -26.12
C LEU A 371 -9.15 23.94 -27.13
N ARG A 372 -9.49 25.04 -27.79
CA ARG A 372 -8.52 25.85 -28.53
C ARG A 372 -7.78 26.72 -27.53
N VAL A 373 -6.46 26.61 -27.50
CA VAL A 373 -5.61 27.42 -26.62
C VAL A 373 -5.01 28.58 -27.42
N SER A 374 -5.33 29.81 -27.05
CA SER A 374 -4.75 31.03 -27.61
C SER A 374 -3.90 31.75 -26.56
N LYS A 375 -2.94 32.56 -27.02
CA LYS A 375 -2.17 33.45 -26.14
C LYS A 375 -2.81 34.83 -26.18
N ALA A 376 -3.20 35.35 -25.03
CA ALA A 376 -3.57 36.74 -24.87
C ALA A 376 -2.36 37.52 -24.37
N LYS A 377 -2.07 38.67 -25.00
CA LYS A 377 -1.13 39.63 -24.41
C LYS A 377 -1.83 40.29 -23.23
N GLY A 378 -1.14 40.36 -22.09
CA GLY A 378 -1.61 41.14 -20.96
C GLY A 378 -1.89 42.59 -21.37
N VAL A 379 -2.82 43.24 -20.67
CA VAL A 379 -3.04 44.68 -20.82
C VAL A 379 -1.73 45.40 -20.47
N PRO A 380 -1.21 46.31 -21.33
CA PRO A 380 0.05 46.98 -21.04
C PRO A 380 -0.12 47.87 -19.80
N GLY A 381 0.54 47.52 -18.69
CA GLY A 381 0.55 48.32 -17.46
C GLY A 381 0.46 47.57 -16.12
N MET A 382 0.29 46.24 -16.11
CA MET A 382 0.41 45.42 -14.88
C MET A 382 1.72 44.64 -14.84
N GLU A 383 2.37 44.60 -13.67
CA GLU A 383 3.75 44.13 -13.43
C GLU A 383 4.05 42.66 -13.75
N ASN A 384 3.08 41.89 -14.25
CA ASN A 384 3.29 40.54 -14.77
C ASN A 384 2.91 40.49 -16.25
N ASP A 385 3.90 40.71 -17.13
CA ASP A 385 3.81 40.46 -18.58
C ASP A 385 3.81 38.95 -18.87
N GLU A 386 3.05 38.17 -18.09
CA GLU A 386 2.83 36.76 -18.33
C GLU A 386 1.90 36.62 -19.54
N ASN A 387 2.33 35.87 -20.55
CA ASN A 387 1.47 35.56 -21.69
C ASN A 387 0.33 34.65 -21.21
N HIS A 388 -0.80 35.25 -20.86
CA HIS A 388 -2.00 34.57 -20.43
C HIS A 388 -2.49 33.60 -21.52
N LYS A 389 -2.93 32.40 -21.10
CA LYS A 389 -3.41 31.37 -22.01
C LYS A 389 -4.90 31.21 -21.86
N LEU A 390 -5.61 31.57 -22.91
CA LEU A 390 -7.06 31.44 -22.93
C LEU A 390 -7.45 30.12 -23.57
N GLY A 391 -8.23 29.32 -22.85
CA GLY A 391 -8.89 28.12 -23.36
C GLY A 391 -10.29 28.46 -23.83
N THR A 392 -10.60 28.22 -25.10
CA THR A 392 -11.92 28.48 -25.69
C THR A 392 -12.51 27.18 -26.23
N LEU A 393 -13.76 26.88 -25.85
CA LEU A 393 -14.53 25.79 -26.43
C LEU A 393 -15.35 26.35 -27.61
N SER A 394 -15.03 25.91 -28.82
CA SER A 394 -15.67 26.40 -30.04
C SER A 394 -15.81 25.29 -31.07
N LEU A 395 -16.92 25.32 -31.79
CA LEU A 395 -17.21 24.36 -32.86
C LEU A 395 -16.66 24.86 -34.21
N PRO A 396 -16.23 23.96 -35.12
CA PRO A 396 -16.04 22.53 -34.88
C PRO A 396 -14.91 22.26 -33.88
N LEU A 397 -15.00 21.12 -33.17
CA LEU A 397 -14.01 20.71 -32.19
C LEU A 397 -12.65 20.44 -32.86
N PRO A 398 -11.53 20.81 -32.22
CA PRO A 398 -10.19 20.49 -32.73
C PRO A 398 -9.97 18.98 -32.87
N VAL A 399 -9.49 18.57 -34.05
CA VAL A 399 -9.05 17.19 -34.29
C VAL A 399 -7.82 16.91 -33.42
N GLN A 400 -7.84 15.80 -32.67
CA GLN A 400 -6.67 15.33 -31.91
C GLN A 400 -5.58 14.97 -32.92
N LYS A 401 -4.61 15.86 -33.12
CA LYS A 401 -3.40 15.52 -33.87
C LYS A 401 -2.53 14.63 -32.99
N ALA A 402 -2.26 13.41 -33.43
CA ALA A 402 -1.17 12.60 -32.88
C ALA A 402 0.14 13.42 -32.97
N PRO A 403 1.00 13.40 -31.94
CA PRO A 403 2.23 14.21 -31.96
C PRO A 403 3.10 13.79 -33.14
N GLU A 404 3.30 14.69 -34.10
CA GLU A 404 4.28 14.52 -35.17
C GLU A 404 5.66 14.31 -34.53
N GLY A 405 6.27 13.17 -34.84
CA GLY A 405 7.53 12.73 -34.26
C GLY A 405 8.58 13.83 -34.27
N GLN A 406 9.12 14.12 -33.09
CA GLN A 406 10.21 15.08 -32.92
C GLN A 406 11.32 14.77 -33.93
N ARG A 407 11.56 15.70 -34.86
CA ARG A 407 12.68 15.65 -35.80
C ARG A 407 13.98 15.45 -35.01
N LYS A 408 14.58 14.27 -35.14
CA LYS A 408 15.90 13.95 -34.59
C LYS A 408 16.90 15.02 -35.03
N ARG A 409 17.49 15.70 -34.06
CA ARG A 409 18.62 16.62 -34.25
C ARG A 409 19.78 15.81 -34.85
N LYS A 410 20.19 16.13 -36.08
CA LYS A 410 21.40 15.57 -36.71
C LYS A 410 22.58 15.86 -35.79
N LYS A 411 23.25 14.82 -35.29
CA LYS A 411 24.62 14.96 -34.78
C LYS A 411 25.50 15.28 -35.99
N MET A 412 26.22 16.40 -35.92
CA MET A 412 27.35 16.65 -36.82
C MET A 412 28.52 15.77 -36.34
N SER A 413 29.22 15.16 -37.30
CA SER A 413 30.36 14.27 -37.08
C SER A 413 31.57 15.00 -36.52
#